data_AF-A9VP61-F1
#
_entry.id   AF-A9VP61-F1
#
_cell.length_a   1.000
_cell.length_b   1.000
_cell.length_c   1.000
_cell.angle_alpha   90.00
_cell.angle_beta   90.00
_cell.angle_gamma   90.00
#
_symmetry.space_group_name_H-M   'P 1'
#
loop_
_entity.id
_entity.type
_entity.pdbx_description
1 polymer ?
#
loop_
_entity_poly.entity_id
_entity_poly.type
_entity_poly.pdbx_seq_one_letter_code
_entity_poly.pdbx_strand_id
1 'polypeptide(L)' 'MKERDSLREFDEIIENIDQLTGEDARAFLKLIYGYLSIVEEGDGTFTHSDFVEKVAGLYKKDLPKLIKIREEIKKQ' A
#
# COMPACT_ATOMS: atom_id res chain seq x y z
N MET A 1 -8.17 23.28 -8.20
CA MET A 1 -6.69 23.17 -8.11
C MET A 1 -6.28 21.97 -7.27
N LYS A 2 -6.84 21.77 -6.05
CA LYS A 2 -6.61 20.55 -5.23
C LYS A 2 -6.97 19.22 -5.90
N GLU A 3 -8.06 19.16 -6.68
CA GLU A 3 -8.49 17.90 -7.32
C GLU A 3 -7.53 17.41 -8.41
N ARG A 4 -6.84 18.32 -9.12
CA ARG A 4 -5.86 17.93 -10.14
C ARG A 4 -4.60 17.33 -9.53
N ASP A 5 -4.17 17.83 -8.37
CA ASP A 5 -3.03 17.27 -7.64
C ASP A 5 -3.39 15.90 -7.05
N SER A 6 -4.62 15.71 -6.57
CA SER A 6 -5.10 14.40 -6.11
C SER A 6 -5.15 13.37 -7.25
N LEU A 7 -5.55 13.76 -8.46
CA LEU A 7 -5.55 12.85 -9.61
C LEU A 7 -4.14 12.38 -10.00
N ARG A 8 -3.14 13.27 -9.92
CA ARG A 8 -1.74 12.90 -10.14
C ARG A 8 -1.22 11.91 -9.11
N GLU A 9 -1.55 12.10 -7.82
CA GLU A 9 -1.19 11.13 -6.79
C GLU A 9 -1.79 9.75 -7.07
N PHE A 10 -3.00 9.67 -7.62
CA PHE A 10 -3.59 8.40 -8.01
C PHE A 10 -2.88 7.77 -9.20
N ASP A 11 -2.52 8.55 -10.22
CA ASP A 11 -1.76 8.05 -11.37
C ASP A 11 -0.42 7.45 -10.92
N GLU A 12 0.32 8.13 -10.03
CA GLU A 12 1.58 7.62 -9.46
C GLU A 12 1.37 6.32 -8.66
N ILE A 13 0.27 6.20 -7.90
CA ILE A 13 -0.03 4.97 -7.17
C ILE A 13 -0.27 3.82 -8.15
N ILE A 14 -1.03 4.05 -9.22
CA ILE A 14 -1.30 3.02 -10.25
C ILE A 14 -0.01 2.61 -10.95
N GLU A 15 0.83 3.56 -11.35
CA GLU A 15 2.13 3.25 -11.96
C GLU A 15 3.03 2.41 -11.03
N ASN A 16 3.03 2.69 -9.73
CA ASN A 16 3.79 1.87 -8.78
C ASN A 16 3.20 0.47 -8.60
N ILE A 17 1.88 0.31 -8.70
CA ILE A 17 1.20 -1.00 -8.65
C ILE A 17 1.59 -1.85 -9.87
N ASP A 18 1.66 -1.25 -11.05
CA ASP A 18 2.04 -1.94 -12.29
C ASP A 18 3.47 -2.51 -12.24
N GLN A 19 4.32 -2.01 -11.33
CA GLN A 19 5.67 -2.52 -11.11
C GLN A 19 5.76 -3.68 -10.11
N LEU A 20 4.64 -4.08 -9.51
CA LEU A 20 4.61 -5.20 -8.56
C LEU A 20 4.78 -6.54 -9.28
N THR A 21 5.57 -7.41 -8.67
CA THR A 21 5.59 -8.82 -9.06
C THR A 21 4.38 -9.55 -8.47
N GLY A 22 4.08 -10.72 -9.01
CA GLY A 22 3.04 -11.58 -8.45
C GLY A 22 3.31 -12.03 -7.01
N GLU A 23 4.57 -12.04 -6.55
CA GLU A 23 4.91 -12.32 -5.15
C GLU A 23 4.60 -11.12 -4.25
N ASP A 24 4.97 -9.91 -4.68
CA ASP A 24 4.67 -8.68 -3.94
C ASP A 24 3.16 -8.53 -3.75
N ALA A 25 2.39 -8.72 -4.83
CA ALA A 25 0.93 -8.61 -4.79
C ALA A 25 0.32 -9.59 -3.77
N ARG A 26 0.82 -10.83 -3.70
CA ARG A 26 0.37 -11.81 -2.69
C ARG A 26 0.75 -11.38 -1.28
N ALA A 27 1.94 -10.82 -1.08
CA ALA A 27 2.37 -10.33 0.23
C ALA A 27 1.52 -9.15 0.70
N PHE A 28 1.26 -8.16 -0.16
CA PHE A 28 0.36 -7.04 0.15
C PHE A 28 -1.07 -7.52 0.44
N LEU A 29 -1.59 -8.46 -0.36
CA LEU A 29 -2.91 -9.05 -0.13
C LEU A 29 -2.99 -9.73 1.24
N LYS A 30 -1.96 -10.51 1.60
CA LYS A 30 -1.87 -11.16 2.92
C LYS A 30 -1.86 -10.13 4.06
N LEU A 31 -1.13 -9.02 3.91
CA LEU A 31 -1.12 -7.94 4.91
C LEU A 31 -2.49 -7.31 5.08
N ILE A 32 -3.16 -6.97 3.99
CA ILE A 32 -4.50 -6.36 4.00
C ILE A 32 -5.51 -7.31 4.68
N TYR A 33 -5.52 -8.60 4.31
CA TYR A 33 -6.39 -9.58 4.97
C TYR A 33 -6.06 -9.74 6.45
N GLY A 34 -4.78 -9.73 6.82
CA GLY A 34 -4.37 -9.77 8.22
C GLY A 34 -4.94 -8.59 9.02
N TYR A 35 -4.84 -7.36 8.48
CA TYR A 35 -5.42 -6.20 9.15
C TYR A 35 -6.95 -6.26 9.22
N LEU A 36 -7.62 -6.75 8.18
CA LEU A 36 -9.07 -6.90 8.17
C LEU A 36 -9.53 -7.88 9.26
N SER A 37 -8.89 -9.04 9.39
CA SER A 37 -9.21 -10.01 10.45
C SER A 37 -9.02 -9.41 11.85
N ILE A 38 -7.99 -8.58 12.07
CA ILE A 38 -7.81 -7.90 13.36
C ILE A 38 -8.96 -6.91 13.64
N VAL A 39 -9.44 -6.18 12.63
CA VAL A 39 -10.60 -5.28 12.80
C VAL A 39 -11.88 -6.05 13.12
N GLU A 40 -12.13 -7.15 12.42
CA GLU A 40 -13.39 -7.89 12.52
C GLU A 40 -13.46 -8.79 13.77
N GLU A 41 -12.35 -9.44 14.12
CA GLU A 41 -12.30 -10.50 15.13
C GLU A 41 -11.44 -10.16 16.35
N GLY A 42 -10.77 -9.00 16.34
CA GLY A 42 -9.88 -8.57 17.42
C GLY A 42 -10.61 -8.06 18.67
N ASP A 43 -9.82 -7.57 19.62
CA ASP A 43 -10.29 -7.02 20.89
C ASP A 43 -10.85 -5.59 20.78
N GLY A 44 -10.97 -5.06 19.57
CA GLY A 44 -11.45 -3.71 19.28
C GLY A 44 -10.42 -2.60 19.49
N THR A 45 -9.15 -2.93 19.81
CA THR A 45 -8.07 -1.93 19.91
C THR A 45 -7.63 -1.39 18.56
N PHE A 46 -7.75 -2.20 17.50
CA PHE A 46 -7.47 -1.81 16.12
C PHE A 46 -8.80 -1.53 15.40
N THR A 47 -9.03 -0.27 15.08
CA THR A 47 -10.34 0.18 14.57
C THR A 47 -10.41 0.12 13.04
N HIS A 48 -11.62 0.29 12.51
CA HIS A 48 -11.83 0.48 11.06
C HIS A 48 -11.06 1.70 10.52
N SER A 49 -10.90 2.76 11.31
CA SER A 49 -10.12 3.93 10.93
C SER A 49 -8.64 3.56 10.80
N ASP A 50 -8.10 2.83 11.77
CA ASP A 50 -6.70 2.37 11.75
C ASP A 50 -6.42 1.48 10.54
N PHE A 51 -7.38 0.61 10.17
CA PHE A 51 -7.30 -0.19 8.96
C PHE A 51 -7.20 0.67 7.70
N VAL A 52 -8.10 1.64 7.53
CA VAL A 52 -8.08 2.53 6.37
C VAL A 52 -6.75 3.29 6.30
N GLU A 53 -6.26 3.80 7.42
CA GLU A 53 -4.97 4.49 7.48
C GLU A 53 -3.79 3.57 7.13
N LYS A 54 -3.79 2.32 7.62
CA LYS A 54 -2.75 1.34 7.32
C LYS A 54 -2.75 0.96 5.85
N VAL A 55 -3.91 0.60 5.28
CA VAL A 55 -4.01 0.23 3.87
C VAL A 55 -3.64 1.41 2.97
N ALA A 56 -4.12 2.62 3.27
CA ALA A 56 -3.72 3.81 2.54
C ALA A 56 -2.21 4.07 2.64
N GLY A 57 -1.61 3.84 3.80
CA GLY A 57 -0.16 3.94 4.02
C GLY A 57 0.65 2.99 3.15
N LEU A 58 0.18 1.75 2.97
CA LEU A 58 0.83 0.77 2.10
C LEU A 58 0.97 1.31 0.67
N TYR A 59 -0.12 1.80 0.09
CA TYR A 59 -0.12 2.31 -1.29
C TYR A 59 0.61 3.64 -1.42
N LYS A 60 0.43 4.57 -0.48
CA LYS A 60 0.98 5.93 -0.59
C LYS A 60 2.44 6.04 -0.19
N LYS A 61 2.93 5.18 0.69
CA LYS A 61 4.27 5.33 1.29
C LYS A 61 5.15 4.11 1.08
N ASP A 62 4.64 2.92 1.38
CA ASP A 62 5.50 1.73 1.45
C ASP A 62 5.76 1.13 0.08
N LEU A 63 4.75 1.11 -0.79
CA LEU A 63 4.86 0.67 -2.16
C LEU A 63 5.90 1.50 -2.98
N PRO A 64 5.83 2.85 -3.01
CA PRO A 64 6.86 3.65 -3.70
C PRO A 64 8.28 3.42 -3.14
N LYS A 65 8.43 3.17 -1.84
CA LYS A 65 9.73 2.85 -1.23
C LYS A 65 10.25 1.49 -1.70
N LEU A 66 9.39 0.47 -1.73
CA LEU A 66 9.74 -0.86 -2.20
C LEU A 66 10.27 -0.81 -3.64
N ILE A 67 9.57 -0.09 -4.51
CA ILE A 67 9.97 0.10 -5.90
C ILE A 67 11.35 0.77 -6.00
N LYS A 68 11.57 1.87 -5.27
CA LYS A 68 12.87 2.56 -5.25
C LYS A 68 14.01 1.66 -4.80
N ILE A 69 13.83 0.90 -3.71
CA ILE A 69 14.84 -0.03 -3.20
C ILE A 69 15.16 -1.10 -4.27
N ARG A 70 14.15 -1.63 -4.94
CA ARG A 70 14.33 -2.61 -6.02
C ARG A 70 15.12 -2.04 -7.20
N GLU A 71 14.85 -0.80 -7.60
CA GLU A 71 15.62 -0.12 -8.64
C GLU A 71 17.07 0.13 -8.24
N GLU A 72 17.32 0.50 -6.98
CA GLU A 72 18.67 0.68 -6.45
C GLU A 72 19.47 -0.63 -6.44
N ILE A 73 18.84 -1.73 -6.04
CA ILE A 73 19.46 -3.07 -6.07
C ILE A 73 19.80 -3.48 -7.51
N LYS A 74 18.92 -3.20 -8.49
CA LYS A 74 19.16 -3.51 -9.91
C LYS A 74 20.32 -2.72 -10.54
N LYS A 75 20.69 -1.57 -9.95
CA LYS A 75 21.79 -0.71 -10.43
C LYS A 75 23.16 -1.13 -9.89
N GLN A 76 23.20 -2.02 -8.90
CA GLN A 76 24.42 -2.63 -8.36
C GLN A 76 24.78 -3.89 -9.15
#